data_AF-A0A7S9CAD3-F1
#
_entry.id   AF-A0A7S9CAD3-F1
#
_cell.length_a   1.000
_cell.length_b   1.000
_cell.length_c   1.000
_cell.angle_alpha   90.00
_cell.angle_beta   90.00
_cell.angle_gamma   90.00
#
_symmetry.space_group_name_H-M   'P 1'
#
loop_
_entity.id
_entity.type
_entity.pdbx_description
1 polymer ?
#
loop_
_entity_poly.entity_id
_entity_poly.type
_entity_poly.pdbx_seq_one_letter_code
_entity_poly.pdbx_strand_id
1 'polypeptide(L)' 'MTKGWTPERRAKQAALIRTWQPWTHSTGPRSLEGKARAARNGDKGGQWKAEREALREFRQQVSGLLKQQKELLRRMAS' A
#
# COMPACT_ATOMS: atom_id res chain seq x y z
N MET A 1 -17.94 4.26 21.87
CA MET A 1 -18.12 2.90 21.30
C MET A 1 -19.14 2.98 20.18
N THR A 2 -18.75 2.69 18.94
CA THR A 2 -19.67 2.78 17.79
C THR A 2 -20.88 1.86 18.02
N LYS A 3 -22.10 2.27 17.69
CA LYS A 3 -23.32 1.44 17.67
C LYS A 3 -23.28 0.29 16.63
N GLY A 4 -22.08 -0.21 16.31
CA GLY A 4 -21.76 -1.11 15.21
C GLY A 4 -21.79 -2.60 15.56
N TRP A 5 -20.88 -3.35 14.93
CA TRP A 5 -20.76 -4.81 15.02
C TRP A 5 -20.29 -5.30 16.40
N THR A 6 -21.23 -5.47 17.33
CA THR A 6 -20.95 -6.21 18.58
C THR A 6 -20.56 -7.66 18.27
N PRO A 7 -19.81 -8.34 19.18
CA PRO A 7 -19.48 -9.75 19.02
C PRO A 7 -20.71 -10.64 18.79
N GLU A 8 -21.80 -10.39 19.52
CA GLU A 8 -23.05 -11.16 19.45
C GLU A 8 -23.73 -10.96 18.09
N ARG A 9 -23.73 -9.73 17.57
CA ARG A 9 -24.23 -9.42 16.22
C ARG A 9 -23.41 -10.13 15.15
N ARG A 10 -22.07 -10.13 15.27
CA ARG A 10 -21.19 -10.84 14.34
C ARG A 10 -21.44 -12.34 14.39
N ALA A 11 -21.61 -12.93 15.57
CA ALA A 11 -21.91 -14.34 15.74
C ALA A 11 -23.26 -14.71 15.11
N LYS A 12 -24.32 -13.93 15.39
CA LYS A 12 -25.65 -14.14 14.80
C LYS A 12 -25.62 -14.09 13.28
N GLN A 13 -24.94 -13.10 12.70
CA GLN A 13 -24.82 -13.04 11.24
C GLN A 13 -23.93 -14.12 10.67
N ALA A 14 -22.85 -14.49 11.33
CA ALA A 14 -22.02 -15.60 10.89
C ALA A 14 -22.78 -16.94 10.91
N ALA A 15 -23.76 -17.13 11.81
CA ALA A 15 -24.65 -18.29 11.80
C ALA A 15 -25.60 -18.27 10.60
N LEU A 16 -26.25 -17.13 10.33
CA LEU A 16 -27.14 -16.98 9.16
C LEU A 16 -26.39 -17.16 7.84
N ILE A 17 -25.16 -16.63 7.73
CA ILE A 17 -24.35 -16.77 6.53
C ILE A 17 -23.97 -18.23 6.26
N ARG A 18 -23.78 -19.04 7.31
CA ARG A 18 -23.55 -20.49 7.17
C ARG A 18 -24.77 -21.25 6.71
N THR A 19 -25.99 -20.74 6.93
CA THR A 19 -27.22 -21.37 6.45
C THR A 19 -27.33 -21.28 4.94
N TRP A 20 -27.11 -20.09 4.37
CA TRP A 20 -27.32 -19.85 2.94
C TRP A 20 -26.05 -19.91 2.07
N GLN A 21 -24.87 -20.03 2.69
CA GLN A 21 -23.57 -20.33 2.07
C GLN A 21 -23.30 -19.63 0.72
N PRO A 22 -23.40 -18.29 0.58
CA PRO A 22 -23.34 -17.58 -0.70
C PRO A 22 -22.04 -17.83 -1.48
N TRP A 23 -20.96 -18.18 -0.79
CA TRP A 23 -19.69 -18.54 -1.41
C TRP A 23 -19.79 -19.75 -2.34
N THR A 24 -20.74 -20.67 -2.11
CA THR A 24 -20.95 -21.85 -2.96
C THR A 24 -21.40 -21.48 -4.37
N HIS A 25 -22.06 -20.33 -4.52
CA HIS A 25 -22.48 -19.78 -5.82
C HIS A 25 -21.47 -18.78 -6.40
N SER A 26 -20.37 -18.49 -5.70
CA SER A 26 -19.37 -17.55 -6.18
C SER A 26 -18.50 -18.20 -7.25
N THR A 27 -18.56 -17.68 -8.49
CA THR A 27 -17.80 -18.22 -9.62
C THR A 27 -16.46 -17.53 -9.84
N GLY A 28 -16.12 -16.55 -9.00
CA GLY A 28 -14.95 -15.69 -9.18
C GLY A 28 -14.95 -14.94 -10.53
N PRO A 29 -13.86 -14.23 -10.84
CA PRO A 29 -13.69 -13.61 -12.15
C PRO A 29 -13.40 -14.66 -13.23
N ARG A 30 -14.25 -14.69 -14.27
CA ARG A 30 -14.12 -15.62 -15.40
C ARG A 30 -13.18 -15.11 -16.51
N SER A 31 -13.03 -13.78 -16.64
CA SER A 31 -12.16 -13.16 -17.63
C SER A 31 -10.71 -13.05 -17.16
N LEU A 32 -9.78 -12.97 -18.11
CA LEU A 32 -8.36 -12.71 -17.83
C LEU A 32 -8.17 -11.37 -17.11
N GLU A 33 -8.85 -10.33 -17.56
CA GLU A 33 -8.84 -9.00 -16.92
C GLU A 33 -9.33 -9.07 -15.47
N GLY A 34 -10.45 -9.77 -15.23
CA GLY A 34 -11.00 -9.93 -13.90
C GLY A 34 -10.05 -10.67 -12.95
N LYS A 35 -9.37 -11.71 -13.45
CA LYS A 35 -8.34 -12.44 -12.69
C LYS A 35 -7.14 -11.54 -12.37
N ALA A 36 -6.66 -10.77 -13.36
CA ALA A 36 -5.57 -9.82 -13.16
C ALA A 36 -5.92 -8.78 -12.10
N ARG A 37 -7.15 -8.26 -12.11
CA ARG A 37 -7.62 -7.33 -11.08
C ARG A 37 -7.69 -7.98 -9.70
N ALA A 38 -8.25 -9.17 -9.59
CA ALA A 38 -8.38 -9.89 -8.32
C ALA A 38 -7.02 -10.30 -7.72
N ALA A 39 -6.03 -10.62 -8.55
CA ALA A 39 -4.67 -10.92 -8.11
C ALA A 39 -4.03 -9.76 -7.32
N ARG A 40 -4.42 -8.51 -7.63
CA ARG A 40 -3.95 -7.32 -6.90
C ARG A 40 -4.57 -7.17 -5.51
N ASN A 41 -5.61 -7.91 -5.13
CA ASN A 41 -6.23 -7.78 -3.81
C ASN A 41 -5.31 -8.18 -2.64
N GLY A 42 -4.28 -8.99 -2.93
CA GLY A 42 -3.22 -9.33 -1.98
C GLY A 42 -2.27 -8.16 -1.70
N ASP A 43 -2.13 -7.23 -2.65
CA ASP A 43 -1.31 -6.03 -2.49
C ASP A 43 -1.98 -5.08 -1.49
N LYS A 44 -1.30 -4.85 -0.36
CA LYS A 44 -1.75 -3.91 0.69
C LYS A 44 -1.23 -2.50 0.44
N GLY A 45 -0.58 -2.27 -0.70
CA GLY A 45 0.23 -1.09 -0.95
C GLY A 45 1.47 -1.06 -0.05
N GLY A 46 2.16 0.08 -0.06
CA GLY A 46 3.31 0.33 0.82
C GLY A 46 4.65 0.39 0.10
N GLN A 47 4.74 -0.05 -1.16
CA GLN A 47 5.94 0.17 -1.99
C GLN A 47 6.32 1.66 -2.07
N TRP A 48 5.32 2.55 -2.11
CA TRP A 48 5.52 4.00 -2.06
C TRP A 48 6.35 4.48 -0.85
N LYS A 49 6.36 3.75 0.27
CA LYS A 49 7.17 4.10 1.44
C LYS A 49 8.66 3.88 1.16
N ALA A 50 8.99 2.71 0.61
CA ALA A 50 10.36 2.38 0.21
C ALA A 50 10.85 3.33 -0.90
N GLU A 51 10.00 3.62 -1.90
CA GLU A 51 10.31 4.60 -2.95
C GLU A 51 10.55 6.01 -2.37
N ARG A 52 9.72 6.43 -1.41
CA ARG A 52 9.88 7.73 -0.76
C ARG A 52 11.15 7.82 0.07
N GLU A 53 11.54 6.74 0.73
CA GLU A 53 12.80 6.66 1.47
C GLU A 53 14.00 6.74 0.52
N ALA A 54 13.99 5.97 -0.56
CA ALA A 54 15.02 6.03 -1.59
C ALA A 54 15.16 7.44 -2.20
N LEU A 55 14.03 8.12 -2.49
CA LEU A 55 14.04 9.50 -2.99
C LEU A 55 14.60 10.49 -1.96
N ARG A 56 14.35 10.27 -0.67
CA ARG A 56 14.89 11.11 0.40
C ARG A 56 16.40 10.97 0.48
N GLU A 57 16.92 9.74 0.43
CA GLU A 57 18.36 9.46 0.43
C GLU A 57 19.04 10.09 -0.79
N PHE A 58 18.48 9.89 -1.97
CA PHE A 58 18.98 10.48 -3.20
C PHE A 58 19.04 12.01 -3.12
N ARG A 59 17.98 12.65 -2.62
CA ARG A 59 17.95 14.11 -2.43
C ARG A 59 19.03 14.60 -1.46
N GLN A 60 19.30 13.84 -0.40
CA GLN A 60 20.35 14.18 0.56
C GLN A 60 21.74 14.12 -0.09
N GLN A 61 22.02 13.08 -0.87
CA GLN A 61 23.28 12.92 -1.60
C GLN A 61 23.51 14.08 -2.58
N VAL A 62 22.52 14.38 -3.42
CA VAL A 62 22.60 15.50 -4.39
C VAL A 62 22.80 16.83 -3.67
N SER A 63 22.07 17.07 -2.58
CA SER A 63 22.24 18.30 -1.80
C SER A 63 23.65 18.41 -1.19
N GLY A 64 24.23 17.30 -0.75
CA GLY A 64 25.61 17.24 -0.26
C GLY A 64 26.62 17.60 -1.35
N LEU A 65 26.51 16.99 -2.52
CA LEU A 65 27.41 17.24 -3.66
C LEU A 65 27.35 18.70 -4.12
N LEU A 66 26.16 19.30 -4.20
CA LEU A 66 26.00 20.70 -4.58
C LEU A 66 26.64 21.65 -3.55
N LYS A 67 26.56 21.34 -2.26
CA LYS A 67 27.26 22.12 -1.21
C LYS A 67 28.78 22.02 -1.35
N GLN A 68 29.31 20.82 -1.62
CA GLN A 68 30.74 20.61 -1.84
C GLN A 68 31.23 21.37 -3.08
N GLN A 69 30.49 21.32 -4.18
CA GLN A 69 30.82 22.06 -5.40
C GLN A 69 30.87 23.57 -5.12
N LYS A 70 29.88 24.12 -4.41
CA LYS A 70 29.85 25.54 -4.06
C LYS A 70 31.05 25.96 -3.21
N GLU A 71 31.47 25.10 -2.27
CA GLU A 71 32.63 25.34 -1.42
C GLU A 71 33.93 25.33 -2.22
N LEU A 72 34.10 24.39 -3.15
CA LEU A 72 35.27 24.35 -4.04
C LEU A 72 35.37 25.61 -4.91
N LEU A 73 34.25 26.04 -5.50
CA LEU A 73 34.21 27.26 -6.31
C LEU A 73 34.58 28.50 -5.49
N ARG A 74 34.14 28.58 -4.22
CA ARG A 74 34.54 29.67 -3.32
C ARG A 74 36.04 29.68 -3.04
N ARG A 75 36.64 28.51 -2.85
CA ARG A 75 38.08 28.36 -2.58
C ARG A 75 38.93 28.70 -3.81
N MET A 76 38.45 28.38 -5.01
CA MET A 76 39.12 28.73 -6.26
C MET A 76 39.02 30.22 -6.61
N ALA A 77 38.00 30.91 -6.09
CA ALA A 77 37.77 32.34 -6.30
C ALA A 77 38.45 33.22 -5.23
N SER A 78 39.16 32.63 -4.27
CA SER A 78 39.99 33.30 -3.25
C SER A 78 41.46 33.15 -3.58
#